data_AF-A0A7J3DPF1-F1
#
_entry.id   AF-A0A7J3DPF1-F1
#
_cell.length_a   1.000
_cell.length_b   1.000
_cell.length_c   1.000
_cell.angle_alpha   90.00
_cell.angle_beta   90.00
_cell.angle_gamma   90.00
#
_symmetry.space_group_name_H-M   'P 1'
#
loop_
_entity.id
_entity.type
_entity.pdbx_description
1 polymer ?
#
loop_
_entity_poly.entity_id
_entity_poly.type
_entity_poly.pdbx_seq_one_letter_code
_entity_poly.pdbx_strand_id
1 'polypeptide(L)' 'MKGTPSFGKHNKILHIRCRRCGNHSYNIKTSTCASCGFGKTSKMKKYKWKTKNITKTKRIK' A
#
# COMPACT_ATOMS: atom_id res chain seq x y z
N MET A 1 -15.08 -22.94 9.15
CA MET A 1 -15.99 -22.51 8.08
C MET A 1 -15.41 -21.28 7.38
N LYS A 2 -15.22 -21.31 6.06
CA LYS A 2 -14.76 -20.17 5.25
C LYS A 2 -16.00 -19.39 4.75
N GLY A 3 -15.89 -18.07 4.58
CA GLY A 3 -17.01 -17.22 4.10
C GLY A 3 -17.45 -16.16 5.10
N THR A 4 -18.71 -15.75 5.04
CA THR A 4 -19.28 -14.66 5.86
C THR A 4 -18.92 -14.70 7.35
N PRO A 5 -19.05 -15.83 8.07
CA PRO A 5 -18.73 -15.86 9.50
C PRO A 5 -17.25 -15.58 9.82
N SER A 6 -16.35 -15.71 8.83
CA SER A 6 -14.92 -15.43 9.03
C SER A 6 -14.57 -13.94 8.95
N PHE A 7 -15.41 -13.10 8.32
CA PHE A 7 -15.08 -11.68 8.10
C PHE A 7 -15.03 -10.87 9.41
N GLY A 8 -15.81 -11.24 10.43
CA GLY A 8 -15.79 -10.60 11.75
C GLY A 8 -14.46 -10.74 12.51
N LYS A 9 -13.54 -11.58 12.01
CA LYS A 9 -12.20 -11.74 12.59
C LYS A 9 -11.17 -10.77 11.98
N HIS A 10 -11.51 -9.99 10.95
CA HIS A 10 -10.59 -9.09 10.26
C HIS A 10 -10.54 -7.68 10.88
N ASN A 11 -10.21 -7.58 12.16
CA ASN A 11 -10.22 -6.30 12.89
C ASN A 11 -8.85 -5.61 12.93
N LYS A 12 -7.80 -6.26 12.43
CA LYS A 12 -6.42 -5.75 12.48
C LYS A 12 -6.07 -4.98 11.21
N ILE A 13 -5.66 -3.72 11.38
CA ILE A 13 -5.21 -2.88 10.27
C ILE A 13 -3.75 -3.22 9.96
N LEU A 14 -3.48 -3.66 8.73
CA LEU A 14 -2.11 -3.98 8.27
C LEU A 14 -1.46 -2.82 7.51
N HIS A 15 -2.25 -2.08 6.74
CA HIS A 15 -1.76 -0.99 5.90
C HIS A 15 -2.24 0.36 6.44
N ILE A 16 -1.38 1.36 6.38
CA ILE A 16 -1.67 2.76 6.70
C ILE A 16 -1.18 3.69 5.58
N ARG A 17 -1.44 4.99 5.73
CA ARG A 17 -0.97 6.01 4.80
C ARG A 17 0.56 6.10 4.82
N CYS A 18 1.18 5.95 3.65
CA CYS A 18 2.62 6.02 3.50
C CYS A 18 3.11 7.46 3.57
N ARG A 19 4.09 7.73 4.46
CA ARG A 19 4.71 9.07 4.61
C ARG A 19 5.41 9.59 3.36
N ARG A 20 5.94 8.69 2.50
CA ARG A 20 6.61 9.09 1.24
C ARG A 20 5.64 9.39 0.09
N CYS A 21 4.68 8.51 -0.20
CA CYS A 21 3.84 8.60 -1.41
C CYS A 21 2.35 8.90 -1.16
N GLY A 22 1.92 9.04 0.10
CA GLY A 22 0.54 9.37 0.47
C GLY A 22 -0.50 8.27 0.24
N ASN A 23 -0.13 7.14 -0.38
CA ASN A 23 -1.02 6.00 -0.61
C ASN A 23 -1.22 5.16 0.66
N HIS A 24 -2.42 4.57 0.83
CA HIS A 24 -2.75 3.68 1.95
C HIS A 24 -2.16 2.27 1.75
N SER A 25 -0.84 2.17 1.77
CA SER A 25 -0.10 0.96 1.40
C SER A 25 1.18 0.74 2.18
N TYR A 26 1.41 1.51 3.25
CA TYR A 26 2.51 1.26 4.17
C TYR A 26 2.13 0.17 5.15
N ASN A 27 2.81 -0.98 5.10
CA ASN A 27 2.57 -2.09 6.00
C ASN A 27 3.25 -1.80 7.35
N ILE A 28 2.47 -1.86 8.45
CA ILE A 28 2.96 -1.60 9.80
C ILE A 28 3.90 -2.71 10.27
N LYS A 29 3.52 -3.98 10.06
CA LYS A 29 4.26 -5.15 10.54
C LYS A 29 5.63 -5.28 9.87
N THR A 30 5.69 -5.02 8.56
CA THR A 30 6.93 -5.14 7.79
C THR A 30 7.62 -3.79 7.56
N SER A 31 7.09 -2.70 8.12
CA SER A 31 7.58 -1.33 7.96
C SER A 31 7.92 -0.93 6.51
N THR A 32 7.14 -1.41 5.55
CA THR A 32 7.45 -1.27 4.12
C THR A 32 6.22 -0.90 3.30
N CYS A 33 6.39 0.04 2.36
CA CYS A 33 5.33 0.47 1.47
C CYS A 33 5.24 -0.41 0.22
N ALA A 34 4.09 -1.06 0.01
CA ALA A 34 3.84 -1.90 -1.15
C ALA A 34 3.83 -1.10 -2.47
N SER A 35 3.39 0.17 -2.43
CA SER A 35 3.29 1.02 -3.61
C SER A 35 4.64 1.61 -4.03
N CYS A 36 5.33 2.29 -3.12
CA CYS A 36 6.54 3.06 -3.45
C CYS A 36 7.86 2.42 -3.00
N GLY A 37 7.83 1.36 -2.20
CA GLY A 37 9.04 0.72 -1.66
C GLY A 37 9.66 1.42 -0.44
N PHE A 38 9.04 2.49 0.06
CA PHE A 38 9.49 3.18 1.28
C PHE A 38 9.69 2.20 2.44
N GLY A 39 10.80 2.35 3.17
CA GLY A 39 11.24 1.43 4.23
C GLY A 39 12.20 0.32 3.74
N LYS A 40 12.06 -0.14 2.49
CA LYS A 40 12.98 -1.15 1.90
C LYS A 40 14.03 -0.53 0.98
N THR A 41 13.64 0.50 0.22
CA THR A 41 14.51 1.14 -0.77
C THR A 41 14.44 2.66 -0.68
N SER A 42 15.57 3.30 -0.96
CA SER A 42 15.62 4.77 -1.12
C SER A 42 14.94 5.21 -2.41
N LYS A 43 15.06 4.41 -3.48
CA LYS A 43 14.42 4.65 -4.79
C LYS A 43 12.94 4.28 -4.79
N MET A 44 12.20 4.92 -5.71
CA MET A 44 10.80 4.62 -5.99
C MET A 44 10.68 3.25 -6.69
N LYS A 45 9.79 2.41 -6.17
CA LYS A 45 9.51 1.07 -6.69
C LYS A 45 8.82 1.12 -8.06
N LYS A 46 9.55 0.84 -9.13
CA LYS A 46 9.03 0.73 -10.50
C LYS A 46 9.27 -0.68 -11.04
N TYR A 47 8.25 -1.26 -11.64
CA TYR A 47 8.35 -2.54 -12.36
C TYR A 47 7.97 -2.32 -13.82
N LYS A 48 8.63 -3.02 -14.74
CA LYS A 48 8.38 -2.89 -16.18
C LYS A 48 6.94 -3.26 -16.56
N TRP A 49 6.37 -4.27 -15.91
CA TRP A 49 4.98 -4.72 -16.15
C TRP A 49 3.92 -3.83 -15.49
N LYS A 50 4.29 -2.91 -14.60
CA LYS A 50 3.33 -2.11 -13.84
C LYS A 50 2.99 -0.83 -14.60
N THR A 51 1.78 -0.77 -15.13
CA THR A 51 1.25 0.39 -15.87
C THR A 51 0.95 1.60 -14.98
N LYS A 52 0.58 1.36 -13.72
CA LYS A 52 0.16 2.44 -12.80
C LYS A 52 1.34 3.11 -12.11
N ASN A 53 1.46 4.42 -12.32
CA ASN A 53 2.42 5.27 -11.62
C ASN A 53 2.08 5.44 -10.12
N ILE A 54 3.12 5.67 -9.30
CA ILE A 54 3.00 5.79 -7.84
C ILE A 54 2.40 7.13 -7.43
N THR A 55 2.77 8.19 -8.14
CA THR A 55 2.20 9.53 -8.00
C THR A 55 0.81 9.54 -8.65
N LYS A 56 -0.23 9.63 -7.83
CA LYS A 56 -1.55 10.01 -8.34
C LYS A 56 -1.48 11.48 -8.71
N THR A 57 -1.18 11.81 -9.96
CA THR A 57 -1.66 13.06 -10.56
C THR A 57 -3.18 12.95 -10.68
N LYS A 58 -3.88 13.05 -9.55
CA LYS A 58 -5.29 13.42 -9.56
C LYS A 58 -5.30 14.94 -9.52
N ARG A 59 -5.13 15.59 -10.68
CA ARG A 59 -5.73 16.91 -10.84
C ARG A 59 -7.21 16.63 -11.02
N ILE A 60 -7.97 17.07 -10.04
CA ILE A 60 -9.42 17.03 -9.95
C ILE A 60 -10.02 17.46 -11.30
N LYS A 61 -10.94 16.66 -11.85
CA LYS A 61 -12.06 17.19 -12.59
C LYS A 61 -13.30 16.74 -11.84
#